data_AF-A0A8X6IJB8-F1
#
_entry.id   AF-A0A8X6IJB8-F1
#
_cell.length_a   1.000
_cell.length_b   1.000
_cell.length_c   1.000
_cell.angle_alpha   90.00
_cell.angle_beta   90.00
_cell.angle_gamma   90.00
#
_symmetry.space_group_name_H-M   'P 1'
#
loop_
_entity.id
_entity.type
_entity.pdbx_description
1 polymer ?
#
loop_
_entity_poly.entity_id
_entity_poly.type
_entity_poly.pdbx_seq_one_letter_code
_entity_poly.pdbx_strand_id
1 'polypeptide(L)'
;MRCIGKGAESAVMFCGIMNLPPPPTKFTKFNNILLQAARETCEEKAVCEAVDENDGGRDNAVAVGGNWQKRGFSSKNGAVTVTSVDTGKVIDVKILSKHCICPNKFNHLQNCKRNFDGCSGKMEVTRALSIFRRSESKYDVRCTKYLGDV
;
A
#
# COMPACT_ATOMS: atom_id res chain seq x y z
N MET A 1 -9.00 -17.53 -10.08
CA MET A 1 -7.56 -17.85 -9.84
C MET A 1 -6.92 -17.15 -8.62
N ARG A 2 -7.67 -16.45 -7.75
CA ARG A 2 -7.09 -15.81 -6.55
C ARG A 2 -6.63 -16.84 -5.51
N CYS A 3 -7.36 -17.94 -5.35
CA CYS A 3 -7.02 -19.03 -4.40
C CYS A 3 -5.66 -19.70 -4.68
N ILE A 4 -5.13 -19.55 -5.91
CA ILE A 4 -3.81 -20.07 -6.31
C ILE A 4 -2.79 -18.94 -6.55
N GLY A 5 -3.09 -17.71 -6.13
CA GLY A 5 -2.18 -16.57 -6.23
C GLY A 5 -1.88 -16.06 -7.65
N LYS A 6 -2.58 -16.54 -8.68
CA LYS A 6 -2.32 -16.18 -10.09
C LYS A 6 -3.05 -14.91 -10.55
N GLY A 7 -4.11 -14.50 -9.86
CA GLY A 7 -4.79 -13.23 -10.11
C GLY A 7 -5.77 -13.23 -11.29
N ALA A 8 -6.23 -12.05 -11.69
CA ALA A 8 -7.28 -11.88 -12.70
C ALA A 8 -6.76 -12.11 -14.14
N GLU A 9 -5.56 -11.62 -14.46
CA GLU A 9 -4.93 -11.80 -15.79
C GLU A 9 -4.77 -13.27 -16.16
N SER A 10 -4.32 -14.11 -15.22
CA SER A 10 -4.23 -15.54 -15.48
C SER A 10 -5.59 -16.20 -15.66
N ALA A 11 -6.66 -15.68 -15.03
CA ALA A 11 -8.01 -16.15 -15.29
C ALA A 11 -8.49 -15.77 -16.70
N VAL A 12 -8.17 -14.55 -17.16
CA VAL A 12 -8.48 -14.11 -18.54
C VAL A 12 -7.75 -15.00 -19.56
N MET A 13 -6.45 -15.23 -19.36
CA MET A 13 -5.65 -16.10 -20.23
C MET A 13 -6.21 -17.53 -20.26
N PHE A 14 -6.55 -18.09 -19.10
CA PHE A 14 -7.13 -19.42 -19.00
C PHE A 14 -8.49 -19.52 -19.70
N CYS A 15 -9.39 -18.56 -19.46
CA CYS A 15 -10.68 -18.51 -20.16
C CYS A 15 -10.48 -18.41 -21.67
N GLY A 16 -9.53 -17.60 -22.14
CA GLY A 16 -9.20 -17.51 -23.57
C GLY A 16 -8.68 -18.81 -24.16
N ILE A 17 -7.77 -19.51 -23.48
CA ILE A 17 -7.24 -20.81 -23.92
C ILE A 17 -8.34 -21.87 -23.98
N MET A 18 -9.23 -21.87 -22.99
CA MET A 18 -10.31 -22.85 -22.86
C MET A 18 -11.56 -22.47 -23.67
N ASN A 19 -11.51 -21.37 -24.43
CA ASN A 19 -12.64 -20.81 -25.18
C ASN A 19 -13.90 -20.59 -24.31
N LEU A 20 -13.68 -20.20 -23.05
CA LEU A 20 -14.71 -19.89 -22.07
C LEU A 20 -15.05 -18.39 -22.10
N PRO A 21 -16.27 -18.00 -21.69
CA PRO A 21 -16.60 -16.59 -21.49
C PRO A 21 -15.62 -15.93 -20.49
N PRO A 22 -15.38 -14.61 -20.64
CA PRO A 22 -14.43 -13.89 -19.80
C PRO A 22 -14.82 -13.98 -18.31
N PRO A 23 -13.82 -14.02 -17.41
CA PRO A 23 -14.09 -14.18 -15.99
C PRO A 23 -14.89 -12.97 -15.45
N PRO A 24 -15.79 -13.18 -14.48
CA PRO A 24 -16.66 -12.13 -13.98
C PRO A 24 -15.88 -10.93 -13.41
N THR A 25 -16.28 -9.71 -13.81
CA THR A 25 -15.64 -8.43 -13.44
C THR A 25 -16.11 -7.85 -12.11
N LYS A 26 -17.11 -8.48 -11.46
CA LYS A 26 -17.68 -8.04 -10.16
C LYS A 26 -16.61 -7.82 -9.09
N PHE A 27 -15.51 -8.56 -9.14
CA PHE A 27 -14.39 -8.44 -8.21
C PHE A 27 -13.71 -7.06 -8.22
N THR A 28 -13.65 -6.40 -9.38
CA THR A 28 -13.05 -5.06 -9.47
C THR A 28 -13.88 -4.03 -8.71
N LYS A 29 -15.21 -4.16 -8.77
CA LYS A 29 -16.14 -3.30 -8.02
C LYS A 29 -15.97 -3.47 -6.50
N PHE A 30 -15.94 -4.71 -6.01
CA PHE A 30 -15.75 -4.97 -4.58
C PHE A 30 -14.37 -4.54 -4.08
N ASN A 31 -13.30 -4.77 -4.85
CA ASN A 31 -11.98 -4.28 -4.48
C ASN A 31 -11.96 -2.74 -4.39
N ASN A 32 -12.61 -2.02 -5.31
CA ASN A 32 -12.68 -0.55 -5.23
C ASN A 32 -13.43 -0.07 -3.98
N ILE A 33 -14.56 -0.69 -3.64
CA ILE A 33 -15.34 -0.35 -2.43
C ILE A 33 -14.50 -0.61 -1.17
N LEU A 34 -13.86 -1.78 -1.08
CA LEU A 34 -13.00 -2.12 0.06
C LEU A 34 -11.80 -1.18 0.18
N LEU A 35 -11.20 -0.79 -0.93
CA LEU A 35 -10.04 0.10 -0.96
C LEU A 35 -10.43 1.53 -0.55
N GLN A 36 -11.63 1.97 -0.92
CA GLN A 36 -12.17 3.26 -0.51
C GLN A 36 -12.51 3.28 0.99
N ALA A 37 -13.24 2.27 1.48
CA ALA A 37 -13.56 2.15 2.91
C ALA A 37 -12.29 2.05 3.79
N ALA A 38 -11.28 1.30 3.32
CA ALA A 38 -9.99 1.20 4.02
C ALA A 38 -9.27 2.55 4.09
N ARG A 39 -9.30 3.36 3.02
CA ARG A 39 -8.70 4.70 3.01
C ARG A 39 -9.40 5.65 3.98
N GLU A 40 -10.73 5.67 3.95
CA GLU A 40 -11.53 6.53 4.83
C GLU A 40 -11.29 6.20 6.31
N THR A 41 -11.09 4.92 6.64
CA THR A 41 -10.88 4.48 8.02
C THR A 41 -9.44 4.67 8.50
N CYS A 42 -8.44 4.39 7.65
CA CYS A 42 -7.04 4.39 8.06
C CYS A 42 -6.44 5.80 8.18
N GLU A 43 -6.94 6.80 7.46
CA GLU A 43 -6.18 8.06 7.33
C GLU A 43 -6.58 9.13 8.35
N GLU A 44 -7.87 9.32 8.68
CA GLU A 44 -8.27 10.50 9.49
C GLU A 44 -8.73 10.11 10.89
N LYS A 45 -9.62 9.13 11.01
CA LYS A 45 -10.13 8.69 12.31
C LYS A 45 -9.04 8.04 13.16
N ALA A 46 -8.26 7.15 12.56
CA ALA A 46 -7.21 6.43 13.27
C ALA A 46 -6.13 7.36 13.85
N VAL A 47 -5.82 8.47 13.16
CA VAL A 47 -4.82 9.44 13.62
C VAL A 47 -5.36 10.28 14.78
N CYS A 48 -6.58 10.81 14.65
CA CYS A 48 -7.21 11.57 15.75
C CYS A 48 -7.34 10.74 17.01
N GLU A 49 -7.85 9.50 16.89
CA GLU A 49 -8.00 8.62 18.05
C GLU A 49 -6.65 8.21 18.65
N ALA A 50 -5.59 8.10 17.84
CA ALA A 50 -4.25 7.81 18.36
C ALA A 50 -3.65 9.00 19.13
N VAL A 51 -4.01 10.24 18.78
CA VAL A 51 -3.59 11.45 19.52
C VAL A 51 -4.39 11.58 20.81
N ASP A 52 -5.70 11.31 20.77
CA ASP A 52 -6.57 11.35 21.96
C ASP A 52 -6.15 10.30 23.00
N GLU A 53 -5.82 9.07 22.57
CA GLU A 53 -5.31 8.01 23.46
C GLU A 53 -3.92 8.30 24.03
N ASN A 54 -3.18 9.25 23.44
CA ASN A 54 -1.86 9.66 23.89
C ASN A 54 -1.90 10.97 24.72
N ASP A 55 -3.05 11.29 25.34
CA ASP A 55 -3.29 12.50 26.12
C ASP A 55 -2.98 13.81 25.37
N GLY A 56 -3.18 13.83 24.06
CA GLY A 56 -2.85 14.98 23.19
C GLY A 56 -1.37 15.05 22.79
N GLY A 57 -0.57 14.06 23.19
CA GLY A 57 0.80 13.86 22.75
C GLY A 57 0.88 13.65 21.25
N ARG A 58 1.67 14.49 20.57
CA ARG A 58 1.88 14.40 19.11
C ARG A 58 3.10 13.57 18.72
N ASP A 59 3.82 13.06 19.71
CA ASP A 59 5.02 12.23 19.52
C ASP A 59 4.63 10.76 19.68
N ASN A 60 4.64 10.02 18.57
CA ASN A 60 4.21 8.61 18.55
C ASN A 60 5.40 7.68 18.25
N ALA A 61 5.44 6.56 18.98
CA ALA A 61 6.26 5.43 18.60
C ALA A 61 5.56 4.63 17.50
N VAL A 62 6.27 4.29 16.42
CA VAL A 62 5.67 3.65 15.25
C VAL A 62 6.38 2.37 14.85
N ALA A 63 5.59 1.36 14.52
CA ALA A 63 6.01 0.13 13.87
C ALA A 63 5.73 0.25 12.36
N VAL A 64 6.71 -0.13 11.53
CA VAL A 64 6.57 -0.05 10.07
C VAL A 64 6.57 -1.44 9.49
N GLY A 65 5.45 -1.82 8.88
CA GLY A 65 5.28 -3.12 8.24
C GLY A 65 5.25 -3.02 6.73
N GLY A 66 6.12 -3.77 6.04
CA GLY A 66 6.14 -3.89 4.60
C GLY A 66 5.41 -5.14 4.10
N ASN A 67 4.44 -4.98 3.20
CA ASN A 67 3.81 -6.10 2.50
C ASN A 67 4.20 -6.11 1.02
N TRP A 68 4.56 -7.28 0.51
CA TRP A 68 5.16 -7.48 -0.81
C TRP A 68 4.34 -8.45 -1.65
N GLN A 69 4.09 -8.12 -2.92
CA GLN A 69 3.32 -9.00 -3.81
C GLN A 69 3.97 -10.37 -4.02
N LYS A 70 5.31 -10.42 -4.01
CA LYS A 70 6.12 -11.62 -4.19
C LYS A 70 7.16 -11.70 -3.10
N ARG A 71 7.51 -12.92 -2.70
CA ARG A 71 8.63 -13.17 -1.78
C ARG A 71 9.96 -12.77 -2.44
N GLY A 72 10.87 -12.25 -1.62
CA GLY A 72 12.19 -11.78 -2.05
C GLY A 72 12.14 -10.40 -2.73
N PHE A 73 13.33 -9.83 -2.99
CA PHE A 73 13.49 -8.49 -3.58
C PHE A 73 13.02 -8.36 -5.04
N SER A 74 12.26 -9.32 -5.56
CA SER A 74 11.70 -9.35 -6.92
C SER A 74 10.31 -8.69 -7.04
N SER A 75 9.76 -8.19 -5.93
CA SER A 75 8.44 -7.55 -5.90
C SER A 75 8.38 -6.28 -6.76
N LYS A 76 7.35 -6.20 -7.60
CA LYS A 76 7.02 -4.99 -8.39
C LYS A 76 6.06 -4.07 -7.64
N ASN A 77 5.23 -4.63 -6.77
CA ASN A 77 4.26 -3.89 -5.98
C ASN A 77 4.53 -4.16 -4.50
N GLY A 78 4.35 -3.13 -3.69
CA GLY A 78 4.32 -3.28 -2.24
C GLY A 78 3.48 -2.19 -1.58
N ALA A 79 3.08 -2.48 -0.36
CA ALA A 79 2.45 -1.53 0.53
C ALA A 79 3.31 -1.45 1.80
N VAL A 80 3.39 -0.26 2.38
CA VAL A 80 3.95 -0.08 3.72
C VAL A 80 2.86 0.55 4.57
N THR A 81 2.68 -0.02 5.75
CA THR A 81 1.76 0.46 6.77
C THR A 81 2.58 0.95 7.96
N VAL A 82 2.21 2.10 8.50
CA VAL A 82 2.77 2.62 9.74
C VAL A 82 1.69 2.51 10.80
N THR A 83 2.03 1.85 11.90
CA THR A 83 1.12 1.55 12.99
C THR A 83 1.68 2.17 14.27
N SER A 84 0.84 2.84 15.05
CA SER A 84 1.20 3.31 16.38
C SER A 84 1.48 2.10 17.28
N VAL A 85 2.61 2.12 17.98
CA VAL A 85 3.00 1.04 18.89
C VAL A 85 2.12 1.05 20.13
N ASP A 86 1.80 2.25 20.61
CA ASP A 86 1.09 2.44 21.87
C ASP A 86 -0.40 2.06 21.74
N THR A 87 -1.01 2.38 20.60
CA THR A 87 -2.45 2.14 20.36
C THR A 87 -2.75 0.96 19.45
N GLY A 88 -1.74 0.44 18.75
CA GLY A 88 -1.91 -0.60 17.72
C GLY A 88 -2.68 -0.16 16.48
N LYS A 89 -3.02 1.14 16.35
CA LYS A 89 -3.81 1.68 15.23
C LYS A 89 -2.94 2.00 14.03
N VAL A 90 -3.46 1.74 12.82
CA VAL A 90 -2.78 2.10 11.57
C VAL A 90 -2.90 3.60 11.36
N ILE A 91 -1.77 4.30 11.45
CA ILE A 91 -1.67 5.76 11.26
C ILE A 91 -1.79 6.10 9.78
N ASP A 92 -1.12 5.32 8.91
CA ASP A 92 -1.08 5.62 7.49
C ASP A 92 -0.59 4.42 6.66
N VAL A 93 -0.96 4.42 5.38
CA VAL A 93 -0.57 3.42 4.38
C VAL A 93 -0.07 4.09 3.10
N LYS A 94 1.07 3.61 2.58
CA LYS A 94 1.60 4.03 1.28
C LYS A 94 1.81 2.84 0.37
N ILE A 95 1.28 2.92 -0.85
CA ILE A 95 1.45 1.92 -1.88
C ILE A 95 2.43 2.45 -2.93
N LEU A 96 3.46 1.66 -3.25
CA LEU A 96 4.33 1.95 -4.40
C LEU A 96 4.38 0.77 -5.37
N SER A 97 4.51 1.10 -6.65
CA SER A 97 4.53 0.19 -7.79
C SER A 97 5.66 0.58 -8.73
N LYS A 98 6.46 -0.42 -9.10
CA LYS A 98 7.42 -0.39 -10.21
C LYS A 98 6.81 -0.93 -11.50
N HIS A 99 5.56 -1.39 -11.46
CA HIS A 99 4.92 -2.00 -12.60
C HIS A 99 4.45 -0.93 -13.58
N CYS A 100 5.10 -0.90 -14.75
CA CYS A 100 4.68 -0.12 -15.89
C CYS A 100 3.93 -1.02 -16.88
N ILE A 101 2.76 -0.57 -17.34
CA ILE A 101 1.95 -1.22 -18.39
C ILE A 101 2.02 -0.41 -19.71
N CYS A 102 2.81 0.66 -19.73
CA CYS A 102 2.93 1.49 -20.92
C CYS A 102 3.67 0.72 -22.03
N PRO A 103 3.25 0.88 -23.30
CA PRO A 103 3.90 0.22 -24.43
C PRO A 103 5.34 0.68 -24.60
N ASN A 104 5.62 1.96 -24.31
CA ASN A 104 6.97 2.49 -24.26
C ASN A 104 7.42 2.68 -22.80
N LYS A 105 8.57 2.11 -22.44
CA LYS A 105 9.15 2.23 -21.08
C LYS A 105 9.81 3.57 -20.82
N PHE A 106 10.13 4.33 -21.86
CA PHE A 106 10.75 5.66 -21.79
C PHE A 106 9.72 6.78 -21.80
N ASN A 107 8.61 6.58 -22.53
CA ASN A 107 7.48 7.52 -22.57
C ASN A 107 6.28 6.91 -21.84
N HIS A 108 6.18 7.24 -20.55
CA HIS A 108 5.05 6.83 -19.73
C HIS A 108 3.77 7.56 -20.17
N LEU A 109 2.69 6.79 -20.32
CA LEU A 109 1.34 7.34 -20.52
C LEU A 109 0.88 8.03 -19.22
N GLN A 110 -0.04 8.99 -19.34
CA GLN A 110 -0.63 9.69 -18.20
C GLN A 110 -1.29 8.75 -17.17
N ASN A 111 -1.76 7.58 -17.62
CA ASN A 111 -2.38 6.56 -16.77
C ASN A 111 -1.39 5.50 -16.26
N CYS A 112 -0.08 5.74 -16.35
CA CYS A 112 0.92 4.81 -15.84
C CYS A 112 0.77 4.62 -14.33
N LYS A 113 0.67 3.37 -13.88
CA LYS A 113 0.58 3.04 -12.45
C LYS A 113 1.94 2.93 -11.77
N ARG A 114 3.05 3.19 -12.47
CA ARG A 114 4.39 3.21 -11.90
C ARG A 114 4.58 4.52 -11.15
N ASN A 115 4.94 4.44 -9.87
CA ASN A 115 5.16 5.61 -9.03
C ASN A 115 6.44 5.52 -8.19
N PHE A 116 7.29 4.52 -8.48
CA PHE A 116 8.59 4.38 -7.83
C PHE A 116 9.65 3.90 -8.81
N ASP A 117 10.86 4.42 -8.62
CA ASP A 117 12.05 3.98 -9.29
C ASP A 117 13.13 3.55 -8.29
N GLY A 118 13.78 2.41 -8.56
CA GLY A 118 14.81 1.81 -7.70
C GLY A 118 14.53 0.37 -7.24
N CYS A 119 15.41 -0.12 -6.35
CA CYS A 119 15.38 -1.48 -5.82
C CYS A 119 14.21 -1.70 -4.84
N SER A 120 13.75 -2.95 -4.70
CA SER A 120 12.65 -3.30 -3.79
C SER A 120 12.94 -2.93 -2.33
N GLY A 121 14.17 -3.14 -1.85
CA GLY A 121 14.55 -2.76 -0.48
C GLY A 121 14.43 -1.25 -0.22
N LYS A 122 14.76 -0.40 -1.22
CA LYS A 122 14.58 1.05 -1.10
C LYS A 122 13.11 1.48 -1.03
N MET A 123 12.18 0.66 -1.53
CA MET A 123 10.75 0.99 -1.50
C MET A 123 10.22 1.09 -0.07
N GLU A 124 10.77 0.34 0.87
CA GLU A 124 10.31 0.37 2.26
C GLU A 124 10.68 1.69 2.92
N VAL A 125 11.97 2.03 2.89
CA VAL A 125 12.52 3.27 3.45
C VAL A 125 11.87 4.49 2.82
N THR A 126 11.75 4.53 1.48
CA THR A 126 11.11 5.65 0.80
C THR A 126 9.63 5.80 1.17
N ARG A 127 8.90 4.70 1.39
CA ARG A 127 7.51 4.78 1.84
C ARG A 127 7.40 5.27 3.27
N ALA A 128 8.21 4.73 4.19
CA ALA A 128 8.20 5.14 5.58
C ALA A 128 8.46 6.65 5.71
N LEU A 129 9.47 7.16 5.01
CA LEU A 129 9.77 8.60 4.96
C LEU A 129 8.61 9.42 4.37
N SER A 130 7.98 8.93 3.30
CA SER A 130 6.81 9.61 2.71
C SER A 130 5.63 9.66 3.67
N ILE A 131 5.46 8.64 4.51
CA ILE A 131 4.41 8.58 5.51
C ILE A 131 4.73 9.56 6.64
N PHE A 132 5.94 9.52 7.21
CA PHE A 132 6.30 10.40 8.32
C PHE A 132 6.14 11.88 7.97
N ARG A 133 6.59 12.29 6.78
CA ARG A 133 6.40 13.66 6.28
C ARG A 133 4.93 14.02 6.09
N ARG A 134 4.12 13.07 5.61
CA ARG A 134 2.68 13.29 5.42
C ARG A 134 1.96 13.38 6.77
N SER A 135 2.33 12.55 7.74
CA SER A 135 1.77 12.57 9.09
C SER A 135 2.05 13.89 9.80
N GLU A 136 3.27 14.40 9.68
CA GLU A 136 3.66 15.72 10.22
C GLU A 136 2.91 16.84 9.50
N SER A 137 2.91 16.86 8.15
CA SER A 137 2.28 17.94 7.40
C SER A 137 0.74 17.95 7.47
N LYS A 138 0.08 16.79 7.56
CA LYS A 138 -1.38 16.67 7.49
C LYS A 138 -2.02 16.64 8.87
N TYR A 139 -1.35 16.07 9.87
CA TYR A 139 -1.93 15.82 11.20
C TYR A 139 -1.09 16.40 12.35
N ASP A 140 0.05 17.02 12.05
CA ASP A 140 1.02 17.50 13.05
C ASP A 140 1.49 16.41 14.02
N VAL A 141 1.56 15.17 13.55
CA VAL A 141 2.03 14.01 14.33
C VAL A 141 3.47 13.67 13.93
N ARG A 142 4.35 13.58 14.93
CA ARG A 142 5.77 13.24 14.75
C ARG A 142 6.03 11.79 15.14
N CYS A 143 6.65 11.05 14.23
CA CYS A 143 7.10 9.68 14.48
C CYS A 143 8.51 9.74 15.10
N THR A 144 8.62 9.62 16.41
CA THR A 144 9.90 9.83 17.13
C THR A 144 10.68 8.55 17.36
N LYS A 145 10.01 7.40 17.46
CA LYS A 145 10.63 6.09 17.65
C LYS A 145 10.19 5.15 16.53
N TYR A 146 11.14 4.39 15.99
CA TYR A 146 10.92 3.45 14.89
C TYR A 146 11.20 2.02 15.34
N LEU A 147 10.22 1.14 15.18
CA LEU A 147 10.34 -0.31 15.30
C LEU A 147 10.25 -0.93 13.90
N GLY A 148 11.35 -1.53 13.47
CA GLY A 148 11.44 -2.28 12.21
C GLY A 148 11.77 -3.75 12.46
N ASP A 149 11.47 -4.59 11.48
CA ASP A 149 11.89 -5.99 11.49
C ASP A 149 13.44 -6.05 11.40
N VAL A 150 14.07 -6.62 12.44
CA VAL A 150 15.53 -6.90 12.51
C VAL A 150 15.83 -8.24 11.86
#